data_AF-A0A2S6IQI7-F1
#
_entry.id   AF-A0A2S6IQI7-F1
#
_cell.length_a   1.000
_cell.length_b   1.000
_cell.length_c   1.000
_cell.angle_alpha   90.00
_cell.angle_beta   90.00
_cell.angle_gamma   90.00
#
_symmetry.space_group_name_H-M   'P 1'
#
loop_
_entity.id
_entity.type
_entity.pdbx_description
1 polymer ?
#
loop_
_entity_poly.entity_id
_entity_poly.type
_entity_poly.pdbx_seq_one_letter_code
_entity_poly.pdbx_strand_id
1 'polypeptide(L)'
;MPLFIYVYNQDYIAEFLCINKDKPEMACKGKCYLMQMYEKKNKEKGKHLPAIDMREYPIGFVEFVEFHPKTLTQPKKVVSFFYCFNYSYLYSTTTFHPPSVS
;
A
#
# COMPACT_ATOMS: atom_id res chain seq x y z
N MET A 1 9.46 7.03 5.86
CA MET A 1 8.74 5.74 5.93
C MET A 1 9.71 4.66 6.36
N PRO A 2 9.45 3.90 7.45
CA PRO A 2 10.37 2.85 7.93
C PRO A 2 10.72 1.80 6.87
N LEU A 3 9.73 1.36 6.09
CA LEU A 3 9.93 0.34 5.05
C LEU A 3 10.89 0.80 3.93
N PHE A 4 10.77 2.06 3.48
CA PHE A 4 11.65 2.60 2.44
C PHE A 4 13.12 2.63 2.87
N ILE A 5 13.39 3.08 4.10
CA ILE A 5 14.75 3.12 4.67
C ILE A 5 15.33 1.70 4.75
N TYR A 6 14.50 0.74 5.18
CA TYR A 6 14.91 -0.67 5.27
C TYR A 6 15.28 -1.26 3.92
N VAL A 7 14.43 -1.10 2.90
CA VAL A 7 14.68 -1.66 1.56
C VAL A 7 15.88 -1.00 0.90
N TYR A 8 16.01 0.32 1.01
CA TYR A 8 17.10 1.06 0.37
C TYR A 8 18.48 0.75 0.99
N ASN A 9 18.54 0.55 2.30
CA ASN A 9 19.79 0.33 3.04
C ASN A 9 19.90 -1.07 3.65
N GLN A 10 19.28 -2.09 3.05
CA GLN A 10 19.10 -3.38 3.71
C GLN A 10 20.43 -4.05 4.10
N ASP A 11 21.44 -3.96 3.23
CA ASP A 11 22.75 -4.56 3.47
C ASP A 11 23.46 -3.89 4.65
N TYR A 12 23.51 -2.56 4.65
CA TYR A 12 24.05 -1.77 5.77
C TYR A 12 23.29 -2.06 7.08
N ILE A 13 21.97 -2.14 7.03
CA ILE A 13 21.15 -2.42 8.21
C ILE A 13 21.43 -3.84 8.73
N ALA A 14 21.54 -4.83 7.84
CA ALA A 14 21.86 -6.20 8.21
C ALA A 14 23.27 -6.32 8.82
N GLU A 15 24.25 -5.65 8.23
CA GLU A 15 25.67 -5.73 8.62
C GLU A 15 26.01 -4.91 9.86
N PHE A 16 25.39 -3.74 10.06
CA PHE A 16 25.78 -2.81 11.13
C PHE A 16 24.69 -2.63 12.20
N LEU A 17 23.41 -2.63 11.83
CA LEU A 17 22.32 -2.25 12.76
C LEU A 17 21.50 -3.43 13.30
N CYS A 18 21.62 -4.62 12.73
CA CYS A 18 20.90 -5.82 13.18
C CYS A 18 21.44 -6.30 14.54
N ILE A 19 20.55 -6.48 15.54
CA ILE A 19 20.94 -7.02 16.85
C ILE A 19 20.97 -8.55 16.89
N ASN A 20 20.44 -9.20 15.84
CA ASN A 20 20.32 -10.65 15.73
C ASN A 20 21.33 -11.24 14.74
N LYS A 21 22.50 -10.62 14.57
CA LYS A 21 23.54 -11.09 13.63
C LYS A 21 24.12 -12.43 14.05
N ASP A 22 24.23 -12.67 15.36
CA ASP A 22 24.79 -13.89 15.94
C ASP A 22 23.84 -15.10 15.91
N LYS A 23 22.63 -14.91 15.34
CA LYS A 23 21.57 -15.92 15.24
C LYS A 23 21.15 -16.15 13.78
N PRO A 24 22.05 -16.75 12.97
CA PRO A 24 21.82 -16.94 11.53
C PRO A 24 20.57 -17.76 11.22
N GLU A 25 20.19 -18.69 12.11
CA GLU A 25 18.99 -19.52 12.02
C GLU A 25 17.69 -18.72 11.94
N MET A 26 17.67 -17.49 12.46
CA MET A 26 16.47 -16.63 12.42
C MET A 26 16.31 -15.88 11.09
N ALA A 27 17.32 -15.90 10.21
CA ALA A 27 17.32 -15.18 8.93
C ALA A 27 16.81 -13.72 9.06
N CYS A 28 17.24 -13.03 10.13
CA CYS A 28 16.70 -11.72 10.52
C CYS A 28 16.92 -10.65 9.43
N LYS A 29 18.12 -10.58 8.85
CA LYS A 29 18.46 -9.64 7.76
C LYS A 29 18.04 -8.18 8.08
N GLY A 30 18.26 -7.72 9.31
CA GLY A 30 17.92 -6.36 9.73
C GLY A 30 16.44 -6.09 10.04
N LYS A 31 15.54 -7.09 9.96
CA LYS A 31 14.10 -6.92 10.26
C LYS A 31 13.83 -6.42 11.69
N CYS A 32 14.70 -6.78 12.65
CA CYS A 32 14.60 -6.28 14.02
C CYS A 32 14.73 -4.75 14.10
N TYR A 33 15.59 -4.14 13.28
CA TYR A 33 15.76 -2.69 13.22
C TYR A 33 14.53 -2.02 12.62
N LEU A 34 13.96 -2.59 11.56
CA LEU A 34 12.69 -2.13 10.98
C LEU A 34 11.57 -2.12 12.04
N MET A 35 11.47 -3.18 12.83
CA MET A 35 10.47 -3.29 13.91
C MET A 35 10.62 -2.17 14.95
N GLN A 36 11.86 -1.88 15.38
CA GLN A 36 12.15 -0.78 16.30
C GLN A 36 11.74 0.59 15.72
N MET A 37 11.96 0.83 14.42
CA MET A 37 11.52 2.07 13.77
C MET A 37 9.99 2.20 13.78
N TYR A 38 9.25 1.10 13.58
CA TYR A 38 7.80 1.07 13.66
C TYR A 38 7.30 1.36 15.08
N GLU A 39 7.90 0.75 16.10
CA GLU A 39 7.54 0.98 17.49
C GLU A 39 7.76 2.43 17.92
N LYS A 40 8.90 3.03 17.56
CA LYS A 40 9.16 4.46 17.82
C LYS A 40 8.10 5.34 17.19
N LYS A 41 7.80 5.12 15.90
CA LYS A 41 6.77 5.87 15.18
C LYS A 41 5.38 5.72 15.81
N ASN A 42 5.06 4.54 16.33
CA ASN A 42 3.78 4.30 17.01
C ASN A 42 3.70 4.95 18.39
N LYS A 43 4.82 5.01 19.13
CA LYS A 43 4.89 5.73 20.41
C LYS A 43 4.73 7.24 20.23
N GLU A 44 5.34 7.81 19.19
CA GLU A 44 5.25 9.25 18.86
C GLU A 44 3.84 9.68 18.43
N LYS A 45 3.07 8.79 17.80
CA LYS A 45 1.75 9.13 17.26
C LYS A 45 0.61 9.12 18.28
N GLY A 46 0.87 8.72 19.53
CA GLY A 46 -0.19 8.46 20.51
C GLY A 46 -1.10 7.31 20.05
N LYS A 47 -1.71 6.59 20.99
CA LYS A 47 -2.65 5.50 20.68
C LYS A 47 -3.99 6.09 20.15
N HIS A 48 -4.00 6.59 18.93
CA HIS A 48 -5.18 7.22 18.32
C HIS A 48 -5.72 6.48 17.10
N LEU A 49 -5.32 5.23 16.89
CA LEU A 49 -6.05 4.34 15.98
C LEU A 49 -7.16 3.69 16.80
N PRO A 50 -8.45 3.95 16.50
CA PRO A 50 -9.52 3.18 17.11
C PRO A 50 -9.28 1.70 16.79
N ALA A 51 -9.41 0.85 17.81
CA ALA A 51 -9.37 -0.58 17.59
C ALA A 51 -10.52 -0.92 16.65
N ILE A 52 -10.20 -1.51 15.50
CA ILE A 52 -11.21 -1.98 14.55
C ILE A 52 -11.79 -3.26 15.13
N ASP A 53 -13.04 -3.24 15.59
CA ASP A 53 -13.76 -4.46 15.90
C ASP A 53 -14.17 -5.12 14.58
N MET A 54 -13.50 -6.22 14.24
CA MET A 54 -13.77 -6.97 13.01
C MET A 54 -15.20 -7.52 12.96
N ARG A 55 -15.90 -7.63 14.09
CA ARG A 55 -17.29 -8.09 14.16
C ARG A 55 -18.30 -7.02 13.71
N GLU A 56 -17.94 -5.75 13.88
CA GLU A 56 -18.74 -4.60 13.45
C GLU A 56 -18.29 -4.06 12.09
N TYR A 57 -17.29 -4.70 11.47
CA TYR A 57 -16.79 -4.26 10.17
C TYR A 57 -17.88 -4.48 9.11
N PRO A 58 -18.31 -3.43 8.40
CA PRO A 58 -19.36 -3.58 7.40
C PRO A 58 -18.88 -4.51 6.29
N ILE A 59 -19.58 -5.63 6.11
CA ILE A 59 -19.37 -6.54 4.98
C ILE A 59 -20.03 -5.89 3.75
N GLY A 60 -19.29 -5.03 3.08
CA GLY A 60 -19.68 -4.50 1.77
C GLY A 60 -19.41 -5.49 0.65
N PHE A 61 -20.05 -5.31 -0.50
CA PHE A 61 -19.68 -6.00 -1.72
C PHE A 61 -18.27 -5.56 -2.13
N VAL A 62 -17.32 -6.51 -2.15
CA VAL A 62 -15.97 -6.26 -2.66
C VAL A 62 -15.96 -6.68 -4.12
N GLU A 63 -15.85 -5.71 -5.02
CA GLU A 63 -15.60 -5.98 -6.43
C GLU A 63 -14.09 -6.11 -6.63
N PHE A 64 -13.62 -7.34 -6.88
CA PHE A 64 -12.23 -7.59 -7.17
C PHE A 64 -11.94 -7.14 -8.60
N VAL A 65 -11.18 -6.05 -8.74
CA VAL A 65 -10.69 -5.62 -10.04
C VAL A 65 -9.49 -6.50 -10.41
N GLU A 66 -9.55 -7.20 -11.54
CA GLU A 66 -8.39 -7.92 -12.05
C GLU A 66 -7.26 -6.94 -12.37
N PHE A 67 -6.19 -6.99 -11.58
CA PHE A 67 -4.97 -6.25 -11.86
C PHE A 67 -4.07 -7.08 -12.77
N HIS A 68 -4.09 -6.75 -14.06
CA HIS A 68 -3.13 -7.27 -15.02
C HIS A 68 -1.91 -6.34 -15.04
N PRO A 69 -0.76 -6.73 -14.44
CA PRO A 69 0.43 -5.89 -14.46
C PRO A 69 0.87 -5.69 -15.91
N LYS A 70 0.68 -4.47 -16.44
CA LYS A 70 1.28 -4.10 -17.71
C LYS A 70 2.79 -4.16 -17.52
N THR A 71 3.45 -5.06 -18.23
CA THR A 71 4.91 -5.07 -18.35
C THR A 71 5.34 -3.67 -18.79
N LEU A 72 6.17 -3.02 -17.97
CA LEU A 72 6.79 -1.75 -18.30
C LEU A 72 7.80 -1.99 -19.43
N THR A 73 7.35 -2.08 -20.67
CA THR A 73 8.21 -1.80 -21.82
C THR A 73 8.54 -0.33 -21.75
N GLN A 74 9.79 0.00 -21.39
CA GLN A 74 10.27 1.37 -21.40
C GLN A 74 10.06 1.96 -22.81
N PRO A 75 9.13 2.91 -23.00
CA PRO A 75 9.06 3.58 -24.28
C PRO A 75 10.28 4.50 -24.36
N LYS A 76 11.06 4.39 -25.44
CA LYS A 76 11.99 5.45 -25.81
C LYS A 76 11.20 6.76 -25.79
N LYS A 77 11.73 7.80 -25.14
CA LYS A 77 11.06 9.11 -25.04
C LYS A 77 10.74 9.63 -26.44
N VAL A 78 9.50 9.42 -26.87
CA VAL A 78 8.86 10.18 -27.95
C VAL A 78 7.82 11.01 -27.24
N VAL A 79 8.09 12.30 -27.09
CA VAL A 79 7.10 13.24 -26.58
C VAL A 79 6.04 13.34 -27.66
N SER A 80 4.90 12.74 -27.39
CA SER A 80 3.75 12.78 -28.27
C SER A 80 2.58 13.36 -27.50
N PHE A 81 2.15 14.56 -27.91
CA PHE A 81 0.97 15.21 -27.37
C PHE A 81 -0.25 14.63 -28.06
N PHE A 82 -0.75 13.50 -27.55
CA PHE A 82 -2.07 13.00 -27.92
C PHE A 82 -3.06 13.29 -26.79
N TYR A 83 -4.11 14.02 -27.12
CA TYR A 83 -5.26 14.16 -26.25
C TYR A 83 -6.04 12.84 -26.26
N CYS A 84 -5.81 12.01 -25.23
CA CYS A 84 -6.59 10.79 -25.06
C CYS A 84 -7.99 11.12 -24.54
N PHE A 85 -8.98 11.09 -25.43
CA PHE A 85 -10.39 11.15 -25.08
C PHE A 85 -10.81 9.82 -24.44
N ASN A 86 -10.48 9.63 -23.15
CA ASN A 86 -10.87 8.44 -22.39
C ASN A 86 -12.35 8.45 -21.97
N TYR A 87 -13.20 9.15 -22.72
CA TYR A 87 -14.63 9.13 -22.47
C TYR A 87 -15.21 7.84 -23.07
N SER A 88 -15.56 6.90 -22.20
CA SER A 88 -16.46 5.81 -22.53
C SER A 88 -17.86 6.19 -22.06
N TYR A 89 -18.81 6.29 -23.00
CA TYR A 89 -20.22 6.44 -22.64
C TYR A 89 -20.69 5.19 -21.90
N LEU A 90 -20.82 5.29 -20.58
CA LEU A 90 -21.39 4.25 -19.73
C LEU A 90 -22.92 4.32 -19.87
N TYR A 91 -23.46 3.66 -20.89
CA TYR A 91 -24.89 3.53 -21.05
C TYR A 91 -25.46 2.78 -19.85
N SER A 92 -26.27 3.47 -19.06
CA SER A 92 -27.04 2.86 -17.98
C SER A 92 -28.51 2.87 -18.36
N THR A 93 -29.16 1.71 -18.27
CA THR A 93 -30.63 1.59 -18.37
C THR A 93 -31.31 1.97 -17.06
N THR A 94 -30.56 2.28 -16.01
CA THR A 94 -31.12 2.64 -14.71
C THR A 94 -31.59 4.09 -14.73
N THR A 95 -32.90 4.29 -14.51
CA THR A 95 -33.45 5.62 -14.29
C THR A 95 -33.13 6.06 -12.87
N PHE A 96 -32.14 6.93 -12.72
CA PHE A 96 -31.86 7.62 -11.48
C PHE A 96 -32.94 8.68 -11.24
N HIS A 97 -33.81 8.44 -10.26
CA HIS A 97 -34.79 9.42 -9.81
C HIS A 97 -34.39 9.93 -8.42
N PRO A 98 -34.59 11.23 -8.13
CA PRO A 98 -34.41 11.73 -6.78
C PRO A 98 -35.31 10.96 -5.80
N PRO A 99 -34.87 10.77 -4.54
CA PRO A 99 -35.67 10.06 -3.56
C PRO A 99 -37.02 10.75 -3.37
N SER A 100 -38.09 9.96 -3.39
CA SER A 100 -39.43 10.45 -3.08
C SER A 100 -39.45 10.89 -1.62
N VAL A 101 -39.65 12.18 -1.38
CA VAL A 101 -39.90 12.69 -0.03
C VAL A 101 -41.28 12.16 0.39
N SER A 102 -41.33 11.38 1.46
CA SER A 102 -42.58 11.07 2.19
C SER A 102 -42.56 11.81 3.51
#